data_AF-A0A9P5I076-F1
#
_entry.id   AF-A0A9P5I076-F1
#
_cell.length_a   1.000
_cell.length_b   1.000
_cell.length_c   1.000
_cell.angle_alpha   90.00
_cell.angle_beta   90.00
_cell.angle_gamma   90.00
#
_symmetry.space_group_name_H-M   'P 1'
#
loop_
_entity.id
_entity.type
_entity.pdbx_description
1 polymer ?
#
loop_
_entity_poly.entity_id
_entity_poly.type
_entity_poly.pdbx_seq_one_letter_code
_entity_poly.pdbx_strand_id
1 'polypeptide(L)'
;MSYCEKQREVPEGSIRAKKQSIKYFVTIVPVDASALPPVILPESTLCMAALLNIGWTHEAAGMIFDYWKDNSKPRKLTACDDRDPTLIDYAISMVQMRMDQVAIAKQVKVDARKEMTILGLSTEFQDAMLDQDSDLLGGHVNTMDLCFWIIDALGKRYRNLVLSLRYLKNFAATGIKAMNW
;
A
#
# COMPACT_ATOMS: atom_id res chain seq x y z
N MET A 1 12.98 12.46 -28.87
CA MET A 1 12.69 11.45 -29.90
C MET A 1 12.89 10.07 -29.28
N SER A 2 11.90 9.19 -29.47
CA SER A 2 11.79 7.84 -28.91
C SER A 2 12.77 6.86 -29.55
N TYR A 3 13.35 5.95 -28.78
CA TYR A 3 13.76 4.63 -29.27
C TYR A 3 13.42 3.55 -28.22
N CYS A 4 12.14 3.20 -28.15
CA CYS A 4 11.76 1.83 -27.81
C CYS A 4 12.20 0.94 -28.98
N GLU A 5 13.36 0.31 -28.90
CA GLU A 5 13.70 -0.78 -29.81
C GLU A 5 12.82 -2.00 -29.47
N LYS A 6 11.75 -2.19 -30.25
CA LYS A 6 11.10 -3.50 -30.37
C LYS A 6 12.08 -4.43 -31.09
N GLN A 7 12.77 -5.31 -30.36
CA GLN A 7 13.38 -6.47 -30.99
C GLN A 7 12.26 -7.48 -31.33
N ARG A 8 12.07 -7.72 -32.63
CA ARG A 8 11.20 -8.77 -33.17
C ARG A 8 11.98 -10.09 -33.31
N GLU A 9 11.25 -11.15 -32.98
CA GLU A 9 11.32 -12.54 -33.45
C GLU A 9 12.55 -13.38 -33.06
N VAL A 10 12.25 -14.33 -32.18
CA VAL A 10 13.03 -15.51 -31.82
C VAL A 10 13.11 -16.44 -33.05
N PRO A 11 14.28 -17.00 -33.40
CA PRO A 11 14.37 -18.00 -34.46
C PRO A 11 13.52 -19.22 -34.13
N GLU A 12 12.68 -19.62 -35.08
CA GLU A 12 11.90 -20.85 -35.05
C GLU A 12 12.82 -22.06 -34.83
N GLY A 13 12.62 -22.77 -33.72
CA GLY A 13 13.38 -23.98 -33.48
C GLY A 13 13.32 -24.53 -32.06
N SER A 14 12.13 -24.83 -31.54
CA SER A 14 11.88 -26.02 -30.70
C SER A 14 10.45 -25.98 -30.17
N ILE A 15 9.59 -26.71 -30.87
CA ILE A 15 8.21 -27.00 -30.50
C ILE A 15 8.23 -27.99 -29.33
N ARG A 16 8.55 -27.53 -28.10
CA ARG A 16 8.33 -28.34 -26.88
C ARG A 16 8.41 -27.54 -25.58
N ALA A 17 7.66 -26.45 -25.48
CA ALA A 17 7.30 -25.87 -24.18
C ALA A 17 5.94 -25.16 -24.24
N LYS A 18 4.88 -25.96 -24.44
CA LYS A 18 3.51 -25.48 -24.18
C LYS A 18 3.27 -25.44 -22.68
N LYS A 19 2.72 -24.31 -22.22
CA LYS A 19 2.07 -24.08 -20.92
C LYS A 19 3.00 -24.13 -19.71
N GLN A 20 3.71 -23.04 -19.46
CA GLN A 20 3.86 -22.50 -18.11
C GLN A 20 3.97 -20.98 -18.23
N SER A 21 3.33 -20.29 -17.29
CA SER A 21 3.22 -18.84 -17.20
C SER A 21 4.52 -18.12 -17.56
N ILE A 22 4.44 -17.17 -18.49
CA ILE A 22 5.50 -16.20 -18.70
C ILE A 22 5.54 -15.36 -17.40
N LYS A 23 6.36 -15.78 -16.44
CA LYS A 23 6.81 -14.90 -15.37
C LYS A 23 7.60 -13.81 -16.07
N TYR A 24 7.07 -12.59 -16.07
CA TYR A 24 7.84 -11.43 -16.48
C TYR A 24 9.01 -11.30 -15.50
N PHE A 25 10.19 -11.77 -15.92
CA PHE A 25 11.42 -11.51 -15.19
C PHE A 25 11.76 -10.04 -15.43
N VAL A 26 11.55 -9.21 -14.41
CA VAL A 26 12.07 -7.84 -14.40
C VAL A 26 13.57 -7.97 -14.18
N THR A 27 14.35 -7.86 -15.26
CA THR A 27 15.80 -7.74 -15.16
C THR A 27 16.14 -6.37 -14.60
N ILE A 28 16.51 -6.31 -13.32
CA ILE A 28 17.05 -5.08 -12.71
C ILE A 28 18.47 -4.93 -13.22
N VAL A 29 18.66 -4.09 -14.24
CA VAL A 29 19.98 -3.69 -14.72
C VAL A 29 20.47 -2.54 -13.84
N PRO A 30 21.63 -2.66 -13.18
CA PRO A 30 22.23 -1.54 -12.47
C PRO A 30 22.64 -0.48 -13.50
N VAL A 31 21.84 0.57 -13.61
CA VAL A 31 22.22 1.77 -14.35
C VAL A 31 22.99 2.66 -13.39
N ASP A 32 24.16 3.14 -13.82
CA ASP A 32 24.89 4.16 -13.08
C ASP A 32 24.06 5.44 -13.04
N ALA A 33 23.32 5.62 -11.95
CA ALA A 33 22.45 6.76 -11.71
C ALA A 33 23.20 7.96 -11.09
N SER A 34 24.53 7.88 -10.93
CA SER A 34 25.32 8.96 -10.31
C SER A 34 25.23 10.29 -11.06
N ALA A 35 24.98 10.23 -12.38
CA ALA A 35 24.82 11.40 -13.25
C ALA A 35 23.35 11.75 -13.56
N LEU A 36 22.38 10.97 -13.07
CA LEU A 36 20.97 11.23 -13.34
C LEU A 36 20.40 12.23 -12.31
N PRO A 37 19.61 13.23 -12.74
CA PRO A 37 18.93 14.10 -11.80
C PRO A 37 17.97 13.27 -10.93
N PRO A 38 17.79 13.62 -9.64
CA PRO A 38 16.87 12.92 -8.78
C PRO A 38 15.46 12.96 -9.39
N VAL A 39 14.83 11.79 -9.52
CA VAL A 39 13.45 11.70 -9.99
C VAL A 39 12.54 12.29 -8.93
N ILE A 40 12.01 13.48 -9.20
CA ILE A 40 11.04 14.14 -8.33
C ILE A 40 9.66 13.56 -8.67
N LEU A 41 9.15 12.71 -7.79
CA LEU A 41 7.79 12.19 -7.88
C LEU A 41 6.82 13.15 -7.21
N PRO A 42 5.61 13.38 -7.79
CA PRO A 42 4.57 14.15 -7.12
C PRO A 42 4.20 13.54 -5.75
N GLU A 43 3.92 14.40 -4.77
CA GLU A 43 3.45 13.99 -3.43
C GLU A 43 2.26 13.02 -3.53
N SER A 44 1.29 13.32 -4.40
CA SER A 44 0.13 12.45 -4.64
C SER A 44 0.52 11.05 -5.07
N THR A 45 1.58 10.89 -5.88
CA THR A 45 2.05 9.58 -6.34
C THR A 45 2.64 8.77 -5.17
N LEU A 46 3.42 9.42 -4.31
CA LEU A 46 4.03 8.79 -3.14
C LEU A 46 2.97 8.41 -2.10
N CYS A 47 2.03 9.32 -1.83
CA CYS A 47 0.91 9.12 -0.92
C CYS A 47 0.00 7.98 -1.38
N MET A 48 -0.39 7.98 -2.65
CA MET A 48 -1.19 6.92 -3.26
C MET A 48 -0.46 5.59 -3.18
N ALA A 49 0.81 5.54 -3.61
CA ALA A 49 1.60 4.31 -3.55
C ALA A 49 1.69 3.75 -2.11
N ALA A 50 1.85 4.61 -1.11
CA ALA A 50 1.86 4.18 0.29
C ALA A 50 0.53 3.55 0.71
N LEU A 51 -0.60 4.20 0.42
CA LEU A 51 -1.94 3.67 0.76
C LEU A 51 -2.22 2.34 0.05
N LEU A 52 -1.85 2.20 -1.23
CA LEU A 52 -2.00 0.95 -1.96
C LEU A 52 -1.17 -0.18 -1.34
N ASN A 53 0.07 0.10 -0.94
CA ASN A 53 0.95 -0.89 -0.32
C ASN A 53 0.44 -1.33 1.07
N ILE A 54 -0.21 -0.44 1.81
CA ILE A 54 -0.66 -0.75 3.18
C ILE A 54 -1.98 -1.52 3.17
N GLY A 55 -2.82 -1.36 2.14
CA GLY A 55 -3.97 -2.25 1.95
C GLY A 55 -5.20 -1.65 1.29
N TRP A 56 -5.17 -0.40 0.82
CA TRP A 56 -6.33 0.21 0.17
C TRP A 56 -6.38 -0.08 -1.33
N THR A 57 -7.61 -0.08 -1.86
CA THR A 57 -7.86 -0.05 -3.32
C THR A 57 -7.46 1.30 -3.93
N HIS A 58 -7.33 1.35 -5.25
CA HIS A 58 -7.01 2.59 -5.96
C HIS A 58 -8.07 3.68 -5.77
N GLU A 59 -9.33 3.29 -5.83
CA GLU A 59 -10.47 4.19 -5.64
C GLU A 59 -10.48 4.76 -4.21
N ALA A 60 -10.33 3.89 -3.20
CA ALA A 60 -10.34 4.31 -1.80
C ALA A 60 -9.12 5.17 -1.45
N ALA A 61 -7.93 4.81 -1.93
CA ALA A 61 -6.72 5.59 -1.72
C ALA A 61 -6.85 7.00 -2.31
N GLY A 62 -7.44 7.13 -3.50
CA GLY A 62 -7.69 8.43 -4.14
C GLY A 62 -8.61 9.31 -3.31
N MET A 63 -9.75 8.75 -2.87
CA MET A 63 -10.68 9.46 -2.00
C MET A 63 -10.00 9.90 -0.69
N ILE A 64 -9.30 8.99 0.00
CA ILE A 64 -8.61 9.30 1.26
C ILE A 64 -7.59 10.42 1.06
N PHE A 65 -6.80 10.37 -0.02
CA PHE A 65 -5.82 11.39 -0.34
C PHE A 65 -6.49 12.75 -0.59
N ASP A 66 -7.52 12.81 -1.44
CA ASP A 66 -8.21 14.06 -1.77
C ASP A 66 -8.86 14.67 -0.52
N TYR A 67 -9.58 13.85 0.27
CA TYR A 67 -10.18 14.32 1.52
C TYR A 67 -9.13 14.80 2.52
N TRP A 68 -8.05 14.05 2.72
CA TRP A 68 -6.95 14.49 3.58
C TRP A 68 -6.37 15.81 3.07
N LYS A 69 -6.14 15.92 1.77
CA LYS A 69 -5.54 17.10 1.14
C LYS A 69 -6.42 18.35 1.29
N ASP A 70 -7.74 18.20 1.22
CA ASP A 70 -8.69 19.30 1.38
C ASP A 70 -8.83 19.74 2.84
N ASN A 71 -8.68 18.81 3.79
CA ASN A 71 -8.91 19.06 5.21
C ASN A 71 -7.62 19.35 6.02
N SER A 72 -6.45 19.08 5.46
CA SER A 72 -5.16 19.28 6.13
C SER A 72 -4.55 20.64 5.77
N LYS A 73 -4.07 21.36 6.79
CA LYS A 73 -3.35 22.63 6.59
C LYS A 73 -1.84 22.39 6.54
N PRO A 74 -1.10 22.98 5.60
CA PRO A 74 0.37 22.94 5.61
C PRO A 74 0.91 23.58 6.89
N ARG A 75 1.80 22.91 7.64
CA ARG A 75 2.48 23.52 8.78
C ARG A 75 3.56 24.49 8.30
N LYS A 76 3.15 25.75 8.06
CA LYS A 76 3.97 26.93 7.70
C LYS A 76 4.69 26.85 6.34
N LEU A 77 4.90 28.05 5.77
CA LEU A 77 5.42 28.33 4.42
C LEU A 77 6.93 28.06 4.20
N THR A 78 7.66 27.58 5.21
CA THR A 78 9.11 27.38 5.12
C THR A 78 9.48 25.97 5.51
N ALA A 79 9.57 25.12 4.49
CA ALA A 79 10.43 23.93 4.43
C ALA A 79 9.94 22.58 5.00
N CYS A 80 8.64 22.31 5.12
CA CYS A 80 8.16 20.93 5.14
C CYS A 80 6.70 20.84 4.68
N ASP A 81 6.42 19.94 3.74
CA ASP A 81 5.07 19.51 3.34
C ASP A 81 4.38 18.66 4.45
N ASP A 82 4.79 18.84 5.71
CA ASP A 82 4.19 18.19 6.87
C ASP A 82 2.85 18.85 7.17
N ARG A 83 1.78 18.32 6.57
CA ARG A 83 0.42 18.67 6.95
C ARG A 83 0.06 18.04 8.30
N ASP A 84 -0.86 18.65 9.05
CA ASP A 84 -1.38 18.09 10.31
C ASP A 84 -2.84 17.66 10.12
N PRO A 85 -3.22 16.39 10.39
CA PRO A 85 -2.44 15.20 10.77
C PRO A 85 -1.72 14.52 9.58
N THR A 86 -0.85 13.52 9.85
CA THR A 86 -0.23 12.73 8.77
C THR A 86 -1.29 11.95 7.97
N LEU A 87 -1.07 11.71 6.68
CA LEU A 87 -2.01 11.00 5.81
C LEU A 87 -2.39 9.62 6.36
N ILE A 88 -1.47 8.93 7.03
CA ILE A 88 -1.75 7.59 7.58
C ILE A 88 -2.65 7.66 8.82
N ASP A 89 -2.47 8.67 9.68
CA ASP A 89 -3.35 8.88 10.83
C ASP A 89 -4.77 9.22 10.35
N TYR A 90 -4.88 9.99 9.28
CA TYR A 90 -6.16 10.26 8.62
C TYR A 90 -6.78 9.00 8.01
N ALA A 91 -6.00 8.16 7.34
CA ALA A 91 -6.50 6.91 6.77
C ALA A 91 -6.99 5.93 7.88
N ILE A 92 -6.32 5.90 9.03
CA ILE A 92 -6.73 5.11 10.21
C ILE A 92 -8.01 5.69 10.83
N SER A 93 -8.15 7.01 10.91
CA SER A 93 -9.34 7.64 11.48
C SER A 93 -10.60 7.34 10.67
N MET A 94 -10.50 7.12 9.36
CA MET A 94 -11.62 6.65 8.53
C MET A 94 -12.18 5.30 9.00
N VAL A 95 -11.31 4.40 9.49
CA VAL A 95 -11.74 3.12 10.07
C VAL A 95 -12.41 3.33 11.42
N GLN A 96 -11.90 4.25 12.24
CA GLN A 96 -12.50 4.62 13.52
C GLN A 96 -13.89 5.26 13.33
N MET A 97 -14.05 6.14 12.34
CA MET A 97 -15.36 6.70 11.99
C MET A 97 -16.36 5.61 11.58
N ARG A 98 -15.91 4.59 10.84
CA ARG A 98 -16.76 3.45 10.48
C ARG A 98 -17.18 2.66 11.72
N MET A 99 -16.26 2.42 12.65
CA MET A 99 -16.54 1.77 13.94
C MET A 99 -17.66 2.51 14.70
N ASP A 100 -17.57 3.83 14.80
CA ASP A 100 -18.58 4.65 15.46
C ASP A 100 -19.96 4.57 14.77
N GLN A 101 -19.99 4.61 13.43
CA GLN A 101 -21.24 4.50 12.66
C GLN A 101 -21.94 3.16 12.89
N VAL A 102 -21.18 2.06 12.90
CA VAL A 102 -21.76 0.72 13.08
C VAL A 102 -22.20 0.51 14.53
N ALA A 103 -21.48 1.07 15.51
CA ALA A 103 -21.90 1.08 16.92
C ALA A 103 -23.22 1.83 17.11
N ILE A 104 -23.39 3.00 16.48
CA ILE A 104 -24.65 3.77 16.48
C ILE A 104 -25.79 2.94 15.86
N ALA A 105 -25.52 2.20 14.79
CA ALA A 105 -26.50 1.33 14.13
C ALA A 105 -26.87 0.08 14.94
N LYS A 106 -26.26 -0.15 16.12
CA LYS A 106 -26.45 -1.32 17.00
C LYS A 106 -26.22 -2.67 16.30
N GLN A 107 -25.41 -2.70 15.26
CA GLN A 107 -25.04 -3.96 14.58
C GLN A 107 -23.89 -4.62 15.36
N VAL A 108 -24.23 -5.69 16.09
CA VAL A 108 -23.28 -6.43 16.93
C VAL A 108 -22.50 -7.48 16.13
N LYS A 109 -23.05 -7.91 15.00
CA LYS A 109 -22.44 -8.89 14.10
C LYS A 109 -22.47 -8.37 12.68
N VAL A 110 -21.30 -8.33 12.04
CA VAL A 110 -21.12 -7.89 10.67
C VAL A 110 -20.35 -8.94 9.88
N ASP A 111 -20.67 -9.04 8.60
CA ASP A 111 -19.87 -9.79 7.64
C ASP A 111 -18.54 -9.06 7.45
N ALA A 112 -17.46 -9.72 7.86
CA ALA A 112 -16.13 -9.11 7.87
C ALA A 112 -15.67 -8.70 6.46
N ARG A 113 -15.91 -9.54 5.45
CA ARG A 113 -15.51 -9.25 4.07
C ARG A 113 -16.32 -8.09 3.51
N LYS A 114 -17.62 -8.05 3.80
CA LYS A 114 -18.48 -6.94 3.41
C LYS A 114 -18.03 -5.62 4.04
N GLU A 115 -17.71 -5.60 5.33
CA GLU A 115 -17.23 -4.39 6.00
C GLU A 115 -15.85 -3.93 5.50
N MET A 116 -14.91 -4.85 5.27
CA MET A 116 -13.63 -4.52 4.67
C MET A 116 -13.79 -3.96 3.25
N THR A 117 -14.77 -4.44 2.49
CA THR A 117 -15.12 -3.90 1.16
C THR A 117 -15.70 -2.50 1.27
N ILE A 118 -16.55 -2.22 2.26
CA ILE A 118 -17.10 -0.88 2.51
C ILE A 118 -15.99 0.11 2.88
N LEU A 119 -14.99 -0.33 3.63
CA LEU A 119 -13.79 0.45 3.95
C LEU A 119 -12.84 0.62 2.74
N GLY A 120 -13.11 -0.03 1.62
CA GLY A 120 -12.31 0.06 0.41
C GLY A 120 -10.96 -0.66 0.50
N LEU A 121 -10.85 -1.66 1.38
CA LEU A 121 -9.64 -2.49 1.53
C LEU A 121 -9.52 -3.46 0.36
N SER A 122 -8.30 -3.67 -0.13
CA SER A 122 -8.03 -4.54 -1.28
C SER A 122 -8.34 -6.00 -0.99
N THR A 123 -8.64 -6.77 -2.03
CA THR A 123 -8.90 -8.22 -1.89
C THR A 123 -7.70 -8.94 -1.28
N GLU A 124 -6.48 -8.57 -1.66
CA GLU A 124 -5.25 -9.13 -1.07
C GLU A 124 -5.16 -8.86 0.44
N PHE A 125 -5.54 -7.65 0.88
CA PHE A 125 -5.58 -7.33 2.31
C PHE A 125 -6.67 -8.15 3.02
N GLN A 126 -7.86 -8.24 2.41
CA GLN A 126 -8.97 -9.04 2.94
C GLN A 126 -8.59 -10.51 3.10
N ASP A 127 -8.02 -11.11 2.06
CA ASP A 127 -7.63 -12.50 2.05
C ASP A 127 -6.53 -12.75 3.09
N ALA A 128 -5.49 -11.91 3.14
CA ALA A 128 -4.44 -12.01 4.16
C ALA A 128 -4.95 -11.89 5.60
N MET A 129 -6.00 -11.10 5.84
CA MET A 129 -6.63 -10.96 7.14
C MET A 129 -7.50 -12.17 7.50
N LEU A 130 -8.31 -12.64 6.55
CA LEU A 130 -9.26 -13.74 6.75
C LEU A 130 -8.57 -15.11 6.78
N ASP A 131 -7.43 -15.26 6.09
CA ASP A 131 -6.62 -16.49 6.07
C ASP A 131 -5.79 -16.67 7.35
N GLN A 132 -5.48 -15.58 8.07
CA GLN A 132 -4.62 -15.65 9.26
C GLN A 132 -5.28 -16.35 10.46
N ASP A 133 -6.61 -16.36 10.54
CA ASP A 133 -7.34 -17.11 11.56
C ASP A 133 -8.75 -17.46 11.06
N SER A 134 -8.84 -18.51 10.24
CA SER A 134 -10.10 -19.09 9.77
C SER A 134 -11.06 -19.49 10.89
N ASP A 135 -10.55 -19.65 12.12
CA ASP A 135 -11.32 -20.00 13.32
C ASP A 135 -11.75 -18.77 14.16
N LEU A 136 -11.04 -17.62 14.10
CA LEU A 136 -11.38 -16.39 14.84
C LEU A 136 -12.28 -15.45 14.03
N LEU A 137 -12.10 -15.45 12.71
CA LEU A 137 -12.85 -14.65 11.75
C LEU A 137 -13.88 -15.51 11.02
N GLY A 138 -14.75 -16.21 11.77
CA GLY A 138 -15.94 -16.81 11.18
C GLY A 138 -16.76 -15.77 10.41
N GLY A 139 -17.66 -16.19 9.51
CA GLY A 139 -18.38 -15.27 8.61
C GLY A 139 -19.15 -14.12 9.28
N HIS A 140 -19.31 -14.13 10.60
CA HIS A 140 -19.80 -12.99 11.39
C HIS A 140 -18.89 -12.75 12.60
N VAL A 141 -18.34 -11.55 12.70
CA VAL A 141 -17.41 -11.11 13.74
C VAL A 141 -18.03 -9.95 14.51
N ASN A 142 -17.63 -9.76 15.77
CA ASN A 142 -17.94 -8.53 16.47
C ASN A 142 -17.30 -7.35 15.74
N THR A 143 -18.09 -6.32 15.47
CA THR A 143 -17.66 -5.13 14.72
C THR A 143 -16.46 -4.42 15.35
N MET A 144 -16.43 -4.30 16.68
CA MET A 144 -15.35 -3.61 17.40
C MET A 144 -14.03 -4.35 17.19
N ASP A 145 -14.05 -5.67 17.41
CA ASP A 145 -12.88 -6.53 17.25
C ASP A 145 -12.36 -6.47 15.81
N LEU A 146 -13.25 -6.50 14.81
CA LEU A 146 -12.90 -6.36 13.40
C LEU A 146 -12.20 -5.03 13.10
N CYS A 147 -12.75 -3.90 13.56
CA CYS A 147 -12.15 -2.58 13.34
C CYS A 147 -10.78 -2.46 14.03
N PHE A 148 -10.64 -2.99 15.25
CA PHE A 148 -9.35 -3.02 15.95
C PHE A 148 -8.30 -3.83 15.19
N TRP A 149 -8.66 -5.01 14.69
CA TRP A 149 -7.75 -5.84 13.91
C TRP A 149 -7.34 -5.19 12.60
N ILE A 150 -8.27 -4.53 11.90
CA ILE A 150 -7.97 -3.76 10.69
C ILE A 150 -6.97 -2.64 11.01
N ILE A 151 -7.21 -1.84 12.06
CA ILE A 151 -6.32 -0.73 12.44
C ILE A 151 -4.92 -1.25 12.79
N ASP A 152 -4.82 -2.32 13.59
CA ASP A 152 -3.54 -2.92 13.97
C ASP A 152 -2.78 -3.45 12.74
N ALA A 153 -3.46 -4.15 11.83
CA ALA A 153 -2.86 -4.65 10.59
C ALA A 153 -2.34 -3.54 9.68
N LEU A 154 -3.12 -2.47 9.50
CA LEU A 154 -2.70 -1.29 8.71
C LEU A 154 -1.49 -0.61 9.36
N GLY A 155 -1.50 -0.42 10.68
CA GLY A 155 -0.38 0.17 11.43
C GLY A 155 0.90 -0.64 11.30
N LYS A 156 0.81 -1.97 11.41
CA LYS A 156 1.94 -2.89 11.21
C LYS A 156 2.50 -2.81 9.79
N ARG A 157 1.65 -2.85 8.76
CA ARG A 157 2.07 -2.74 7.36
C ARG A 157 2.73 -1.40 7.06
N TYR A 158 2.19 -0.30 7.58
CA TYR A 158 2.80 1.03 7.46
C TYR A 158 4.19 1.08 8.10
N ARG A 159 4.33 0.58 9.34
CA ARG A 159 5.62 0.53 10.04
C ARG A 159 6.65 -0.26 9.24
N ASN A 160 6.27 -1.42 8.70
CA ASN A 160 7.14 -2.25 7.87
C ASN A 160 7.56 -1.55 6.56
N LEU A 161 6.63 -0.82 5.93
CA LEU A 161 6.92 -0.01 4.74
C LEU A 161 7.95 1.08 5.06
N VAL A 162 7.75 1.84 6.14
CA VAL A 162 8.69 2.90 6.58
C VAL A 162 10.07 2.32 6.88
N LEU A 163 10.14 1.19 7.58
CA LEU A 163 11.42 0.52 7.86
C LEU A 163 12.13 0.07 6.57
N SER A 164 11.40 -0.53 5.63
CA SER A 164 11.94 -0.97 4.34
C SER A 164 12.47 0.19 3.50
N LEU A 165 11.73 1.31 3.46
CA LEU A 165 12.16 2.51 2.74
C LEU A 165 13.42 3.14 3.38
N ARG A 166 13.50 3.17 4.72
CA ARG A 166 14.70 3.64 5.43
C ARG A 166 15.90 2.74 5.14
N TYR A 167 15.70 1.43 5.14
CA TYR A 167 16.74 0.47 4.77
C TYR A 167 17.23 0.70 3.33
N LEU A 168 16.32 0.83 2.37
CA LEU A 168 16.67 1.08 0.96
C LEU A 168 17.42 2.41 0.78
N LYS A 169 16.99 3.47 1.46
CA LYS A 169 17.69 4.77 1.46
C LYS A 169 19.12 4.64 1.99
N ASN A 170 19.29 3.95 3.12
CA ASN A 170 20.61 3.74 3.71
C ASN A 170 21.50 2.86 2.82
N PHE A 171 20.93 1.81 2.21
CA PHE A 171 21.63 0.96 1.26
C PHE A 171 22.09 1.75 0.03
N ALA A 172 21.22 2.58 -0.55
CA ALA A 172 21.57 3.43 -1.69
C ALA A 172 22.67 4.46 -1.35
N ALA A 173 22.66 5.02 -0.14
CA ALA A 173 23.64 6.02 0.29
C ALA A 173 25.02 5.42 0.63
N THR A 174 25.07 4.19 1.14
CA THR A 174 26.30 3.61 1.70
C THR A 174 26.87 2.45 0.89
N GLY A 175 26.09 1.86 -0.03
CA GLY A 175 26.49 0.67 -0.79
C GLY A 175 26.64 -0.61 0.05
N ILE A 176 26.40 -0.53 1.36
CA ILE A 176 26.59 -1.65 2.29
C ILE A 176 25.22 -2.20 2.67
N LYS A 177 25.01 -3.50 2.41
CA LYS A 177 23.86 -4.27 2.90
C LYS A 177 23.86 -4.15 4.42
N ALA A 178 22.83 -3.57 5.03
CA ALA A 178 22.77 -3.53 6.49
C ALA A 178 22.71 -4.99 6.96
N MET A 179 23.74 -5.43 7.69
CA MET A 179 23.79 -6.77 8.25
C MET A 179 22.64 -6.88 9.25
N ASN A 180 21.84 -7.94 9.13
CA ASN A 180 20.88 -8.31 10.15
C ASN A 180 21.64 -8.53 11.46
N TRP A 181 21.30 -7.77 12.49
CA TRP A 181 21.66 -8.06 13.88
C TRP A 181 20.54 -8.89 14.50
#